data_AF-A0A7X2X3X3-F1
#
_entry.id   AF-A0A7X2X3X3-F1
#
_cell.length_a   1.000
_cell.length_b   1.000
_cell.length_c   1.000
_cell.angle_alpha   90.00
_cell.angle_beta   90.00
_cell.angle_gamma   90.00
#
_symmetry.space_group_name_H-M   'P 1'
#
loop_
_entity.id
_entity.type
_entity.pdbx_description
1 polymer ?
#
loop_
_entity_poly.entity_id
_entity_poly.type
_entity_poly.pdbx_seq_one_letter_code
_entity_poly.pdbx_strand_id
1 'polypeptide(L)'
;MTKVTTKYYVFRDKEEGEFLAKYQSKGTLAYHAKYTDEIHKALTMIPEAYEAQKKQMKLLAKTLGAEIIEVNATFELTYPNGDEIREIEKDDSDGLGDFGEFLKRRLAEAIFGEGE
;
A
#
# COMPACT_ATOMS: atom_id res chain seq x y z
N MET A 1 -23.43 -12.23 -0.97
CA MET A 1 -22.24 -11.96 -1.81
C MET A 1 -21.45 -10.85 -1.14
N THR A 2 -20.23 -11.15 -0.69
CA THR A 2 -19.41 -10.19 0.05
C THR A 2 -18.78 -9.19 -0.92
N LYS A 3 -19.03 -7.90 -0.70
CA LYS A 3 -18.48 -6.81 -1.54
C LYS A 3 -17.44 -6.03 -0.76
N VAL A 4 -16.30 -5.78 -1.38
CA VAL A 4 -15.23 -4.96 -0.83
C VAL A 4 -15.03 -3.75 -1.73
N THR A 5 -15.23 -2.56 -1.18
CA THR A 5 -15.02 -1.30 -1.90
C THR A 5 -13.74 -0.65 -1.42
N THR A 6 -12.93 -0.17 -2.36
CA THR A 6 -11.69 0.55 -2.05
C THR A 6 -11.52 1.75 -2.97
N LYS A 7 -10.80 2.74 -2.46
CA LYS A 7 -10.35 3.91 -3.19
C LYS A 7 -8.84 3.95 -3.19
N TYR A 8 -8.23 4.15 -4.35
CA TYR A 8 -6.78 4.29 -4.49
C TYR A 8 -6.45 5.12 -5.72
N TYR A 9 -5.19 5.50 -5.85
CA TYR A 9 -4.65 6.23 -7.00
C TYR A 9 -3.68 5.35 -7.80
N VAL A 10 -3.64 5.55 -9.12
CA VAL A 10 -2.69 4.90 -10.03
C VAL A 10 -2.06 5.93 -10.96
N PHE A 11 -0.89 5.62 -11.52
CA PHE A 11 -0.32 6.36 -12.64
C PHE A 11 -0.79 5.72 -13.95
N ARG A 12 -1.26 6.54 -14.89
CA ARG A 12 -1.60 6.14 -16.26
C ARG A 12 -0.72 6.90 -17.25
N ASP A 13 -0.08 6.18 -18.15
CA ASP A 13 0.65 6.77 -19.26
C ASP A 13 -0.29 7.57 -20.16
N LYS A 14 0.13 8.76 -20.62
CA LYS A 14 -0.74 9.63 -21.43
C LYS A 14 -0.73 9.29 -22.91
N GLU A 15 0.27 8.56 -23.39
CA GLU A 15 0.42 8.20 -24.80
C GLU A 15 -0.30 6.88 -25.08
N GLU A 16 0.03 5.83 -24.34
CA GLU A 16 -0.49 4.47 -24.56
C GLU A 16 -1.69 4.14 -23.65
N GLY A 17 -1.91 4.91 -22.59
CA GLY A 17 -3.03 4.68 -21.66
C GLY A 17 -2.81 3.51 -20.69
N GLU A 18 -1.63 2.87 -20.71
CA GLU A 18 -1.28 1.79 -19.80
C GLU A 18 -0.99 2.30 -18.38
N PHE A 19 -1.13 1.41 -17.39
CA PHE A 19 -0.88 1.73 -15.99
C PHE A 19 0.56 1.40 -15.58
N LEU A 20 1.16 2.26 -14.77
CA LEU A 20 2.49 1.98 -14.21
C LEU A 20 2.41 0.77 -13.27
N ALA A 21 3.10 -0.32 -13.59
CA ALA A 21 3.16 -1.53 -12.77
C ALA A 21 4.34 -1.49 -11.79
N LYS A 22 5.50 -0.98 -12.25
CA LYS A 22 6.73 -0.89 -11.46
C LYS A 22 7.55 0.31 -11.91
N TYR A 23 8.23 0.96 -10.96
CA TYR A 23 9.31 1.87 -11.29
C TYR A 23 10.51 1.65 -10.37
N GLN A 24 11.72 1.77 -10.90
CA GLN A 24 12.96 1.65 -10.13
C GLN A 24 13.95 2.72 -10.57
N SER A 25 14.56 3.41 -9.59
CA SER A 25 15.70 4.29 -9.84
C SER A 25 16.95 3.46 -10.16
N LYS A 26 17.65 3.81 -11.23
CA LYS A 26 18.92 3.22 -11.65
C LYS A 26 20.13 4.12 -11.35
N GLY A 27 19.96 5.18 -10.55
CA GLY A 27 21.00 6.16 -10.23
C GLY A 27 20.49 7.59 -10.37
N THR A 28 21.40 8.54 -10.65
CA THR A 28 21.13 9.98 -10.48
C THR A 28 19.93 10.49 -11.27
N LEU A 29 19.70 10.03 -12.50
CA LEU A 29 18.60 10.49 -13.36
C LEU A 29 17.93 9.40 -14.20
N ALA A 30 18.39 8.15 -14.11
CA ALA A 30 17.84 7.05 -14.90
C ALA A 30 16.76 6.31 -14.10
N TYR A 31 15.61 6.09 -14.73
CA TYR A 31 14.53 5.29 -14.16
C TYR A 31 14.14 4.19 -15.15
N HIS A 32 13.78 3.04 -14.62
CA HIS A 32 13.09 2.02 -15.39
C HIS A 32 11.63 2.01 -14.94
N ALA A 33 10.72 2.26 -15.86
CA ALA A 33 9.28 2.15 -15.66
C ALA A 33 8.78 0.96 -16.50
N LYS A 34 7.95 0.13 -15.89
CA LYS A 34 7.23 -0.96 -16.57
C LYS A 34 5.75 -0.67 -16.44
N TYR A 35 5.04 -0.77 -17.57
CA TYR A 35 3.61 -0.53 -17.68
C TYR A 35 2.85 -1.84 -17.93
N THR A 36 1.54 -1.80 -17.74
CA THR A 36 0.59 -2.90 -17.96
C THR A 36 -0.78 -2.32 -18.30
N ASP A 37 -1.50 -2.99 -19.18
CA ASP A 37 -2.92 -2.75 -19.48
C ASP A 37 -3.88 -3.25 -18.38
N GLU A 38 -3.40 -4.08 -17.46
CA GLU A 38 -4.19 -4.68 -16.39
C GLU A 38 -4.18 -3.83 -15.11
N ILE A 39 -5.28 -3.11 -14.83
CA ILE A 39 -5.38 -2.19 -13.68
C ILE A 39 -5.13 -2.85 -12.31
N HIS A 40 -5.46 -4.13 -12.13
CA HIS A 40 -5.25 -4.85 -10.87
C HIS A 40 -3.77 -5.21 -10.63
N LYS A 41 -2.91 -5.05 -11.64
CA LYS A 41 -1.45 -5.20 -11.55
C LYS A 41 -0.73 -3.85 -11.44
N ALA A 42 -1.47 -2.74 -11.48
CA ALA A 42 -0.90 -1.41 -11.37
C ALA A 42 -0.31 -1.15 -9.98
N LEU A 43 0.68 -0.26 -9.93
CA LEU A 43 1.19 0.30 -8.69
C LEU A 43 0.13 1.24 -8.11
N THR A 44 -0.41 0.88 -6.95
CA THR A 44 -1.47 1.61 -6.27
C THR A 44 -0.94 2.46 -5.12
N MET A 45 -1.53 3.63 -4.93
CA MET A 45 -1.31 4.49 -3.76
C MET A 45 -2.62 4.63 -2.99
N ILE A 46 -2.62 4.29 -1.69
CA ILE A 46 -3.78 4.58 -0.83
C ILE A 46 -3.95 6.09 -0.66
N PRO A 47 -5.18 6.60 -0.44
CA PRO A 47 -5.44 8.04 -0.42
C PRO A 47 -4.60 8.82 0.58
N GLU A 48 -4.38 8.26 1.77
CA GLU A 48 -3.59 8.88 2.84
C GLU A 48 -2.13 9.07 2.42
N ALA A 49 -1.54 8.04 1.81
CA ALA A 49 -0.16 8.08 1.32
C ALA A 49 -0.01 9.05 0.13
N TYR A 50 -0.99 9.07 -0.77
CA TYR A 50 -0.99 9.99 -1.89
C TYR A 50 -1.08 11.46 -1.43
N GLU A 51 -1.98 11.78 -0.50
CA GLU A 51 -2.12 13.15 0.00
C GLU A 51 -0.88 13.61 0.78
N ALA A 52 -0.28 12.73 1.61
CA ALA A 52 0.95 13.04 2.34
C ALA A 52 2.14 13.38 1.42
N GLN A 53 2.21 12.77 0.22
CA GLN A 53 3.32 12.93 -0.73
C GLN A 53 2.90 13.57 -2.06
N LYS A 54 1.75 14.26 -2.08
CA LYS A 54 1.07 14.72 -3.31
C LYS A 54 1.96 15.50 -4.25
N LYS A 55 2.80 16.40 -3.72
CA LYS A 55 3.73 17.20 -4.52
C LYS A 55 4.78 16.34 -5.21
N GLN A 56 5.33 15.36 -4.51
CA GLN A 56 6.33 14.44 -5.05
C GLN A 56 5.71 13.51 -6.10
N MET A 57 4.52 12.96 -5.84
CA MET A 57 3.81 12.09 -6.78
C MET A 57 3.44 12.84 -8.07
N LYS A 58 3.00 14.10 -7.99
CA LYS A 58 2.75 14.94 -9.17
C LYS A 58 4.01 15.24 -9.98
N LEU A 59 5.15 15.44 -9.32
CA LEU A 59 6.42 15.63 -10.02
C LEU A 59 6.83 14.34 -10.73
N LEU A 60 6.72 13.20 -10.06
CA LEU A 60 7.00 11.89 -10.65
C LEU A 60 6.11 11.60 -11.85
N ALA A 61 4.79 11.85 -11.75
CA ALA A 61 3.87 11.72 -12.88
C ALA A 61 4.33 12.56 -14.07
N LYS A 62 4.69 13.83 -13.84
CA LYS A 62 5.20 14.72 -14.88
C LYS A 62 6.48 14.18 -15.53
N THR A 63 7.43 13.68 -14.74
CA THR A 63 8.69 13.11 -15.23
C THR A 63 8.46 11.84 -16.06
N LEU A 64 7.47 11.03 -15.69
CA LEU A 64 7.09 9.81 -16.40
C LEU A 64 6.17 10.04 -17.59
N GLY A 65 5.75 11.29 -17.88
CA GLY A 65 4.73 11.55 -18.90
C GLY A 65 3.33 11.04 -18.53
N ALA A 66 3.10 10.69 -17.27
CA ALA A 66 1.86 10.07 -16.78
C ALA A 66 0.87 11.10 -16.19
N GLU A 67 -0.38 10.69 -16.07
CA GLU A 67 -1.39 11.30 -15.21
C GLU A 67 -1.66 10.43 -13.98
N ILE A 68 -2.27 11.02 -12.95
CA ILE A 68 -2.68 10.30 -11.73
C ILE A 68 -4.20 10.19 -11.75
N ILE A 69 -4.72 8.97 -11.66
CA ILE A 69 -6.14 8.66 -11.73
C ILE A 69 -6.61 8.18 -10.35
N GLU A 70 -7.75 8.71 -9.88
CA GLU A 70 -8.48 8.12 -8.74
C GLU A 70 -9.30 6.93 -9.24
N VAL A 71 -9.14 5.80 -8.57
CA VAL A 71 -9.89 4.56 -8.83
C VAL A 71 -10.83 4.32 -7.66
N ASN A 72 -12.11 4.14 -7.98
CA ASN A 72 -13.14 3.66 -7.07
C ASN A 72 -13.52 2.25 -7.53
N ALA A 73 -13.04 1.23 -6.83
CA ALA A 73 -13.24 -0.17 -7.21
C ALA A 73 -14.13 -0.89 -6.21
N THR A 74 -15.02 -1.74 -6.71
CA THR A 74 -15.80 -2.69 -5.91
C THR A 74 -15.49 -4.10 -6.39
N PHE A 75 -15.03 -4.94 -5.47
CA PHE A 75 -14.70 -6.34 -5.71
C PHE A 75 -15.78 -7.23 -5.12
N GLU A 76 -16.26 -8.19 -5.90
CA GLU A 76 -17.17 -9.23 -5.45
C GLU A 76 -16.36 -10.49 -5.12
N LEU A 77 -16.45 -10.95 -3.87
CA LEU A 77 -15.69 -12.09 -3.38
C LEU A 77 -16.59 -13.30 -3.21
N THR A 78 -16.22 -14.39 -3.86
CA THR A 78 -16.89 -15.69 -3.82
C THR A 78 -15.86 -16.81 -3.85
N TYR A 79 -16.24 -18.00 -3.40
CA TYR A 79 -15.46 -19.20 -3.68
C TYR A 79 -15.52 -19.53 -5.19
N PRO A 80 -14.57 -20.32 -5.74
CA PRO A 80 -14.59 -20.68 -7.17
C PRO A 80 -15.87 -21.40 -7.64
N ASN A 81 -16.61 -22.02 -6.71
CA ASN A 81 -17.91 -22.65 -6.97
C ASN A 81 -19.10 -21.66 -6.94
N GLY A 82 -18.85 -20.38 -6.64
CA GLY A 82 -19.86 -19.32 -6.53
C GLY A 82 -20.43 -19.12 -5.12
N ASP A 83 -20.06 -19.97 -4.15
CA ASP A 83 -20.57 -19.85 -2.78
C ASP A 83 -20.03 -18.59 -2.09
N GLU A 84 -20.78 -18.12 -1.09
CA GLU A 84 -20.37 -16.98 -0.28
C GLU A 84 -19.17 -17.33 0.61
N ILE A 85 -18.20 -16.42 0.68
CA ILE A 85 -17.04 -16.57 1.57
C ILE A 85 -17.47 -16.47 3.03
N ARG A 86 -16.82 -17.26 3.90
CA ARG A 86 -17.03 -17.18 5.36
C ARG A 86 -16.26 -16.02 5.96
N GLU A 87 -16.82 -15.39 6.99
CA GLU A 87 -16.11 -14.40 7.82
C GLU A 87 -14.96 -15.09 8.58
N ILE A 88 -13.81 -14.42 8.62
CA ILE A 88 -12.65 -14.88 9.41
C ILE A 88 -12.59 -14.00 10.65
N GLU A 89 -12.82 -14.60 11.82
CA GLU A 89 -12.60 -13.93 13.10
C GLU A 89 -11.09 -13.67 13.25
N LYS A 90 -10.71 -12.40 13.39
CA LYS A 90 -9.36 -12.04 13.81
C LYS A 90 -9.31 -12.09 15.33
N ASP A 91 -8.48 -12.96 15.86
CA ASP A 91 -8.10 -12.92 17.27
C ASP A 91 -7.08 -11.78 17.44
N ASP A 92 -7.50 -10.66 18.02
CA ASP A 92 -6.65 -9.48 18.25
C ASP A 92 -5.60 -9.70 19.36
N SER A 93 -5.46 -10.92 19.88
CA SER A 93 -4.54 -11.26 20.98
C SER A 93 -3.09 -11.50 20.56
N ASP A 94 -2.80 -11.73 19.27
CA ASP A 94 -1.46 -12.10 18.82
C ASP A 94 -0.70 -10.92 18.17
N GLY A 95 0.17 -10.27 18.95
CA GLY A 95 1.30 -9.54 18.35
C GLY A 95 2.01 -8.49 19.19
N LEU A 96 1.36 -7.91 20.21
CA LEU A 96 1.97 -6.81 20.99
C LEU A 96 1.91 -6.98 22.52
N GLY A 97 1.21 -7.99 23.05
CA GLY A 97 1.15 -8.26 24.50
C GLY A 97 2.55 -8.54 25.05
N ASP A 98 3.13 -9.67 24.64
CA ASP A 98 4.46 -10.11 25.09
C ASP A 98 5.58 -9.14 24.73
N PHE A 99 5.53 -8.53 23.54
CA PHE A 99 6.54 -7.55 23.12
C PHE A 99 6.44 -6.23 23.91
N GLY A 100 5.21 -5.79 24.23
CA GLY A 100 4.97 -4.61 25.04
C GLY A 100 5.44 -4.80 26.48
N GLU A 101 5.21 -5.97 27.07
CA GLU A 101 5.75 -6.30 28.39
C GLU A 101 7.28 -6.41 28.40
N PHE A 102 7.87 -7.00 27.36
CA PHE A 102 9.31 -7.06 27.17
C PHE A 102 9.95 -5.66 27.14
N LEU A 103 9.36 -4.72 26.39
CA LEU A 103 9.83 -3.33 26.33
C LEU A 103 9.68 -2.60 27.66
N LYS A 104 8.56 -2.80 28.38
CA LYS A 104 8.35 -2.21 29.71
C LYS A 104 9.42 -2.67 30.70
N ARG A 105 9.71 -3.97 30.74
CA ARG A 105 10.76 -4.52 31.62
C ARG A 105 12.12 -3.92 31.30
N ARG A 106 12.47 -3.84 30.00
CA ARG A 106 13.78 -3.32 29.59
C ARG A 106 13.94 -1.82 29.83
N LEU A 107 12.85 -1.06 29.76
CA LEU A 107 12.82 0.36 30.10
C LEU A 107 12.96 0.57 31.62
N ALA A 108 12.29 -0.26 32.44
CA ALA A 108 12.42 -0.22 33.90
C ALA A 108 13.86 -0.52 34.35
N GLU A 109 14.50 -1.54 33.78
CA GLU A 109 15.92 -1.84 34.05
C GLU A 109 16.87 -0.71 33.64
N ALA A 110 16.55 0.04 32.57
CA ALA A 110 17.37 1.17 32.12
C ALA A 110 17.20 2.43 32.98
N ILE A 111 16.04 2.60 33.64
CA ILE A 111 15.73 3.75 34.49
C ILE A 111 16.08 3.48 35.96
N PHE A 112 15.94 2.22 36.41
CA PHE A 112 16.10 1.82 37.81
C PHE A 112 17.29 0.87 38.04
N GLY A 113 18.17 0.69 37.04
CA GLY A 113 19.37 -0.12 37.14
C GLY A 113 20.39 0.43 38.15
N GLU A 114 20.35 -0.16 39.34
CA GLU A 114 21.39 -0.37 40.36
C GLU A 114 22.41 0.76 40.59
N GLY A 115 22.11 1.60 41.58
CA GLY A 115 23.15 2.20 42.42
C GLY A 115 23.61 1.18 43.46
N GLU A 116 24.86 0.73 43.33
CA GLU A 116 25.68 0.28 44.48
C GLU A 116 26.09 1.48 45.33
#